data_AF-A0A813GCK8-F1
#
_entry.id   AF-A0A813GCK8-F1
#
_cell.length_a   1.000
_cell.length_b   1.000
_cell.length_c   1.000
_cell.angle_alpha   90.00
_cell.angle_beta   90.00
_cell.angle_gamma   90.00
#
_symmetry.space_group_name_H-M   'P 1'
#
loop_
_entity.id
_entity.type
_entity.pdbx_description
1 polymer ?
#
loop_
_entity_poly.entity_id
_entity_poly.type
_entity_poly.pdbx_seq_one_letter_code
_entity_poly.pdbx_strand_id
1 'polypeptide(L)'
;VGALVTLPAGRASNAFGRKPVLYVACCMMAFTFLLWIMAPTLSPEHRWPMVLFAGVSYGVGSGSYLSVDYALAMDCLPKGKSYAEAFGLWGVAGFFGSTVGPMIGGFILASTQIDIVADTLSWDCLRLTKEGHYGYIGYALDMFVLGVVMNSVVIWATSRIQATAAQAQ
;
A
#
# COMPACT_ATOMS: atom_id res chain seq x y z
N VAL A 1 0.42 -16.78 4.32
CA VAL A 1 1.33 -16.02 5.22
C VAL A 1 0.56 -15.13 6.17
N GLY A 2 -0.22 -14.16 5.68
CA GLY A 2 -1.02 -13.25 6.53
C GLY A 2 -1.78 -13.97 7.64
N ALA A 3 -2.69 -14.90 7.30
CA ALA A 3 -3.51 -15.63 8.28
C ALA A 3 -2.73 -16.38 9.39
N LEU A 4 -1.51 -16.86 9.11
CA LEU A 4 -0.69 -17.55 10.11
C LEU A 4 0.03 -16.57 11.05
N VAL A 5 0.38 -15.39 10.55
CA VAL A 5 1.07 -14.33 11.31
C VAL A 5 0.08 -13.53 12.15
N THR A 6 -1.17 -13.43 11.71
CA THR A 6 -2.20 -12.64 12.37
C THR A 6 -2.44 -13.06 13.83
N LEU A 7 -2.40 -14.36 14.13
CA LEU A 7 -2.63 -14.89 15.48
C LEU A 7 -1.52 -14.52 16.48
N PRO A 8 -0.22 -14.72 16.19
CA PRO A 8 0.85 -14.26 17.09
C PRO A 8 0.97 -12.73 17.12
N ALA A 9 0.75 -12.03 16.00
CA ALA A 9 0.79 -10.57 15.96
C ALA A 9 -0.32 -9.93 16.81
N GLY A 10 -1.53 -10.50 16.78
CA GLY A 10 -2.64 -10.06 17.65
C GLY A 10 -2.33 -10.25 19.14
N ARG A 11 -1.65 -11.35 19.51
CA ARG A 11 -1.19 -11.57 20.90
C ARG A 11 -0.08 -10.59 21.31
N ALA A 12 0.88 -10.33 20.44
CA ALA A 12 1.94 -9.37 20.68
C ALA A 12 1.40 -7.94 20.83
N SER A 13 0.40 -7.56 20.03
CA SER A 13 -0.28 -6.25 20.12
C SER A 13 -0.98 -6.01 21.46
N ASN A 14 -1.60 -7.06 22.03
CA ASN A 14 -2.25 -6.96 23.33
C ASN A 14 -1.26 -6.80 24.51
N ALA A 15 0.00 -7.25 24.35
CA ALA A 15 1.02 -7.18 25.40
C ALA A 15 1.86 -5.89 25.34
N PHE A 16 2.22 -5.42 24.14
CA PHE A 16 3.12 -4.27 23.94
C PHE A 16 2.40 -2.95 23.62
N GLY A 17 1.08 -3.00 23.41
CA GLY A 17 0.25 -1.85 23.04
C GLY A 17 0.05 -1.72 21.53
N ARG A 18 -1.14 -1.26 21.14
CA ARG A 18 -1.59 -1.29 19.73
C ARG A 18 -0.84 -0.33 18.81
N LYS A 19 -0.50 0.88 19.28
CA LYS A 19 0.20 1.91 18.50
C LYS A 19 1.63 1.52 18.05
N PRO A 20 2.55 1.07 18.93
CA PRO A 20 3.91 0.72 18.51
C PRO A 20 3.94 -0.50 17.57
N VAL A 21 3.07 -1.48 17.76
CA VAL A 21 3.00 -2.64 16.88
C VAL A 21 2.55 -2.25 15.47
N LEU A 22 1.63 -1.29 15.36
CA LEU A 22 1.21 -0.74 14.06
C LEU A 22 2.38 -0.04 13.35
N TYR A 23 3.16 0.78 14.06
CA TYR A 23 4.35 1.44 13.47
C TYR A 23 5.39 0.44 13.00
N VAL A 24 5.67 -0.61 13.79
CA VAL A 24 6.62 -1.67 13.39
C VAL A 24 6.12 -2.39 12.14
N ALA A 25 4.83 -2.71 12.06
CA ALA A 25 4.25 -3.34 10.88
C ALA A 25 4.39 -2.44 9.62
N CYS A 26 4.12 -1.14 9.75
CA CYS A 26 4.30 -0.17 8.67
C CYS A 26 5.77 -0.03 8.24
N CYS A 27 6.71 0.04 9.19
CA CYS A 27 8.14 0.07 8.90
C CYS A 27 8.58 -1.20 8.16
N MET A 28 8.07 -2.36 8.56
CA MET A 28 8.38 -3.63 7.90
C MET A 28 7.85 -3.66 6.46
N MET A 29 6.63 -3.18 6.21
CA MET A 29 6.08 -3.06 4.85
C MET A 29 6.87 -2.05 4.01
N ALA A 30 7.22 -0.88 4.55
CA ALA A 30 8.06 0.10 3.85
C ALA A 30 9.42 -0.49 3.47
N PHE A 31 10.03 -1.26 4.37
CA PHE A 31 11.28 -1.98 4.10
C PHE A 31 11.13 -2.99 2.95
N THR A 32 10.00 -3.71 2.86
CA THR A 32 9.76 -4.64 1.75
C THR A 32 9.63 -3.95 0.40
N PHE A 33 8.99 -2.78 0.34
CA PHE A 33 8.92 -1.99 -0.89
C PHE A 33 10.29 -1.49 -1.32
N LEU A 34 11.14 -1.07 -0.37
CA LEU A 34 12.54 -0.73 -0.66
C LEU A 34 13.33 -1.93 -1.19
N LEU A 35 13.13 -3.12 -0.62
CA LEU A 35 13.76 -4.35 -1.12
C LEU A 35 13.32 -4.69 -2.55
N TRP A 36 12.04 -4.50 -2.90
CA TRP A 36 11.58 -4.70 -4.29
C TRP A 36 12.16 -3.67 -5.26
N ILE A 37 12.30 -2.41 -4.85
CA ILE A 37 12.98 -1.39 -5.66
C ILE A 37 14.45 -1.75 -5.86
N MET A 38 15.13 -2.30 -4.86
CA MET A 38 16.54 -2.72 -4.94
C MET A 38 16.74 -4.08 -5.62
N ALA A 39 15.70 -4.87 -5.85
CA ALA A 39 15.83 -6.21 -6.46
C ALA A 39 16.56 -6.26 -7.82
N PRO A 40 16.39 -5.30 -8.75
CA PRO A 40 17.06 -5.35 -10.05
C PRO A 40 18.52 -4.88 -10.03
N THR A 41 18.98 -4.18 -8.99
CA THR A 41 20.39 -3.77 -8.86
C THR A 41 21.30 -4.91 -8.42
N LEU A 42 20.74 -6.03 -7.96
CA LEU A 42 21.50 -7.23 -7.56
C LEU A 42 21.76 -8.20 -8.73
N SER A 43 22.82 -8.99 -8.54
CA SER A 43 23.25 -10.10 -9.41
C SER A 43 22.08 -11.04 -9.79
N PRO A 44 21.97 -11.49 -11.05
CA PRO A 44 20.83 -12.27 -11.57
C PRO A 44 20.47 -13.51 -10.74
N GLU A 45 21.47 -14.17 -10.16
CA GLU A 45 21.32 -15.41 -9.39
C GLU A 45 20.58 -15.25 -8.05
N HIS A 46 20.57 -14.04 -7.46
CA HIS A 46 19.96 -13.79 -6.14
C HIS A 46 18.60 -13.06 -6.21
N ARG A 47 18.12 -12.69 -7.41
CA ARG A 47 16.90 -11.89 -7.58
C ARG A 47 15.64 -12.59 -7.09
N TRP A 48 15.47 -13.85 -7.51
CA TRP A 48 14.28 -14.64 -7.19
C TRP A 48 14.12 -14.94 -5.69
N PRO A 49 15.14 -15.44 -4.96
CA PRO A 49 15.02 -15.66 -3.52
C PRO A 49 14.79 -14.36 -2.75
N MET A 50 15.35 -13.24 -3.18
CA MET A 50 15.13 -11.94 -2.52
C MET A 50 13.70 -11.44 -2.68
N VAL A 51 13.11 -11.58 -3.87
CA VAL A 51 11.69 -11.25 -4.11
C VAL A 51 10.76 -12.12 -3.26
N LEU A 52 11.06 -13.42 -3.15
CA LEU A 52 10.30 -14.34 -2.30
C LEU A 52 10.42 -13.98 -0.81
N PHE A 53 11.63 -13.68 -0.34
CA PHE A 53 11.87 -13.22 1.03
C PHE A 53 11.10 -11.92 1.32
N ALA A 54 11.21 -10.93 0.42
CA ALA A 54 10.48 -9.68 0.50
C ALA A 54 8.96 -9.92 0.56
N GLY A 55 8.43 -10.79 -0.29
CA GLY A 55 7.00 -11.14 -0.31
C GLY A 55 6.52 -11.82 0.98
N VAL A 56 7.33 -12.71 1.58
CA VAL A 56 7.01 -13.31 2.89
C VAL A 56 7.01 -12.24 3.98
N SER A 57 8.03 -11.39 4.03
CA SER A 57 8.08 -10.29 5.00
C SER A 57 6.93 -9.30 4.82
N TYR A 58 6.50 -9.02 3.57
CA TYR A 58 5.36 -8.17 3.29
C TYR A 58 4.07 -8.82 3.81
N GLY A 59 3.91 -10.12 3.57
CA GLY A 59 2.77 -10.88 4.09
C GLY A 59 2.69 -10.90 5.62
N VAL A 60 3.83 -10.93 6.31
CA VAL A 60 3.91 -10.85 7.78
C VAL A 60 3.51 -9.44 8.24
N GLY A 61 4.00 -8.39 7.59
CA GLY A 61 3.73 -6.99 7.94
C GLY A 61 2.28 -6.63 7.69
N SER A 62 1.78 -6.92 6.50
CA SER A 62 0.40 -6.69 6.08
C SER A 62 -0.60 -7.45 6.96
N GLY A 63 -0.33 -8.72 7.29
CA GLY A 63 -1.20 -9.51 8.16
C GLY A 63 -1.26 -8.99 9.61
N SER A 64 -0.14 -8.48 10.11
CA SER A 64 -0.07 -7.84 11.44
C SER A 64 -0.78 -6.49 11.45
N TYR A 65 -0.54 -5.67 10.43
CA TYR A 65 -1.17 -4.36 10.25
C TYR A 65 -2.69 -4.48 10.22
N LEU A 66 -3.24 -5.37 9.39
CA LEU A 66 -4.68 -5.52 9.19
C LEU A 66 -5.40 -5.79 10.53
N SER A 67 -4.90 -6.73 11.34
CA SER A 67 -5.57 -7.05 12.61
C SER A 67 -5.40 -6.01 13.70
N VAL A 68 -4.27 -5.33 13.76
CA VAL A 68 -4.06 -4.26 14.75
C VAL A 68 -4.86 -3.00 14.37
N ASP A 69 -5.00 -2.71 13.08
CA ASP A 69 -5.78 -1.58 12.58
C ASP A 69 -7.27 -1.71 12.93
N TYR A 70 -7.90 -2.87 12.64
CA TYR A 70 -9.29 -3.13 13.05
C TYR A 70 -9.50 -3.02 14.56
N ALA A 71 -8.56 -3.54 15.34
CA ALA A 71 -8.63 -3.49 16.79
C ALA A 71 -8.52 -2.03 17.29
N LEU A 72 -7.57 -1.26 16.77
CA LEU A 72 -7.41 0.15 17.13
C LEU A 72 -8.61 1.00 16.72
N ALA A 73 -9.18 0.76 15.54
CA ALA A 73 -10.39 1.42 15.07
C ALA A 73 -11.57 1.16 16.03
N MET A 74 -11.71 -0.08 16.52
CA MET A 74 -12.71 -0.44 17.53
C MET A 74 -12.54 0.34 18.84
N ASP A 75 -11.31 0.51 19.32
CA ASP A 75 -11.03 1.24 20.56
C ASP A 75 -11.30 2.75 20.44
N CYS A 76 -11.20 3.30 19.23
CA CYS A 76 -11.38 4.73 18.94
C CYS A 76 -12.85 5.14 18.76
N LEU A 77 -13.79 4.20 18.68
CA LEU A 77 -15.17 4.52 18.41
C LEU A 77 -15.91 5.06 19.66
N PRO A 78 -16.76 6.09 19.51
CA PRO A 78 -17.56 6.62 20.61
C PRO A 78 -18.63 5.62 21.06
N LYS A 79 -18.83 5.49 22.37
CA LYS A 79 -19.81 4.56 22.97
C LYS A 79 -21.24 4.92 22.57
N GLY A 80 -21.85 4.19 21.62
CA GLY A 80 -23.23 4.42 21.20
C GLY A 80 -23.69 3.69 19.93
N LYS A 81 -24.86 4.08 19.41
CA LYS A 81 -25.56 3.44 18.28
C LYS A 81 -24.87 3.62 16.91
N SER A 82 -23.87 4.49 16.82
CA SER A 82 -23.20 4.89 15.55
C SER A 82 -22.03 3.96 15.16
N TYR A 83 -21.74 2.90 15.91
CA TYR A 83 -20.66 1.96 15.56
C TYR A 83 -20.80 1.36 14.16
N ALA A 84 -22.01 0.92 13.80
CA ALA A 84 -22.27 0.30 12.50
C ALA A 84 -22.13 1.31 11.35
N GLU A 85 -22.54 2.57 11.56
CA GLU A 85 -22.42 3.63 10.56
C GLU A 85 -20.95 4.00 10.31
N ALA A 86 -20.17 4.14 11.38
CA ALA A 86 -18.74 4.43 11.29
C ALA A 86 -17.96 3.30 10.61
N PHE A 87 -18.26 2.03 10.92
CA PHE A 87 -17.67 0.89 10.21
C PHE A 87 -18.13 0.77 8.77
N GLY A 88 -19.38 1.12 8.48
CA GLY A 88 -19.88 1.19 7.10
C GLY A 88 -19.08 2.20 6.27
N LEU A 89 -18.86 3.40 6.81
CA LEU A 89 -18.05 4.43 6.16
C LEU A 89 -16.58 4.00 6.00
N TRP A 90 -16.00 3.36 7.02
CA TRP A 90 -14.64 2.81 6.95
C TRP A 90 -14.50 1.78 5.82
N GLY A 91 -15.49 0.87 5.67
CA GLY A 91 -15.52 -0.11 4.59
C GLY A 91 -15.62 0.54 3.21
N VAL A 92 -16.52 1.52 3.03
CA VAL A 92 -16.68 2.26 1.76
C VAL A 92 -15.38 2.97 1.37
N ALA A 93 -14.71 3.62 2.33
CA ALA A 93 -13.41 4.26 2.10
C ALA A 93 -12.34 3.24 1.67
N GLY A 94 -12.31 2.07 2.32
CA GLY A 94 -11.40 0.98 1.95
C GLY A 94 -11.62 0.47 0.51
N PHE A 95 -12.88 0.24 0.12
CA PHE A 95 -13.21 -0.18 -1.24
C PHE A 95 -12.86 0.87 -2.28
N PHE A 96 -13.13 2.15 -1.98
CA PHE A 96 -12.76 3.25 -2.86
C PHE A 96 -11.24 3.29 -3.09
N GLY A 97 -10.44 3.18 -2.03
CA GLY A 97 -8.98 3.09 -2.14
C GLY A 97 -8.52 1.90 -2.99
N SER A 98 -9.10 0.72 -2.76
CA SER A 98 -8.76 -0.50 -3.53
C SER A 98 -9.14 -0.44 -5.01
N THR A 99 -10.11 0.40 -5.37
CA THR A 99 -10.55 0.61 -6.77
C THR A 99 -9.71 1.68 -7.45
N VAL A 100 -9.47 2.80 -6.77
CA VAL A 100 -8.73 3.95 -7.30
C VAL A 100 -7.23 3.65 -7.43
N GLY A 101 -6.66 2.85 -6.52
CA GLY A 101 -5.24 2.47 -6.55
C GLY A 101 -4.80 1.84 -7.87
N PRO A 102 -5.40 0.72 -8.31
CA PRO A 102 -5.08 0.10 -9.59
C PRO A 102 -5.38 0.98 -10.81
N MET A 103 -6.40 1.84 -10.75
CA MET A 103 -6.69 2.78 -11.85
C MET A 103 -5.55 3.80 -12.02
N ILE A 104 -5.07 4.38 -10.93
CA ILE A 104 -3.95 5.31 -10.94
C ILE A 104 -2.67 4.58 -11.37
N GLY A 105 -2.39 3.41 -10.79
CA GLY A 105 -1.17 2.67 -11.13
C GLY A 105 -1.15 2.20 -12.59
N GLY A 106 -2.28 1.74 -13.11
CA GLY A 106 -2.43 1.42 -14.54
C GLY A 106 -2.17 2.63 -15.44
N PHE A 107 -2.65 3.82 -15.06
CA PHE A 107 -2.40 5.06 -15.80
C PHE A 107 -0.93 5.48 -15.77
N ILE A 108 -0.24 5.33 -14.63
CA ILE A 108 1.20 5.63 -14.48
C ILE A 108 2.05 4.67 -15.32
N LEU A 109 1.71 3.38 -15.31
CA LEU A 109 2.39 2.38 -16.15
C LEU A 109 2.14 2.63 -17.64
N ALA A 110 0.91 3.02 -18.00
CA ALA A 110 0.58 3.36 -19.39
C ALA A 110 1.31 4.61 -19.87
N SER A 111 1.44 5.66 -19.04
CA SER A 111 2.11 6.90 -19.43
C SER A 111 3.62 6.75 -19.61
N THR A 112 4.27 5.90 -18.81
CA THR A 112 5.70 5.56 -18.99
C THR A 112 5.96 4.66 -20.21
N GLN A 113 4.93 4.12 -20.86
CA GLN A 113 5.01 3.42 -22.14
C GLN A 113 4.91 4.36 -23.36
N ILE A 114 4.47 5.60 -23.18
CA ILE A 114 4.10 6.52 -24.28
C ILE A 114 5.31 7.14 -25.01
N ASP A 115 6.54 6.94 -24.53
CA ASP A 115 7.75 7.48 -25.21
C ASP A 115 8.26 6.62 -26.40
N ILE A 116 7.63 5.48 -26.73
CA ILE A 116 8.02 4.64 -27.90
C ILE A 116 6.94 4.63 -29.01
N VAL A 117 5.74 5.16 -28.77
CA VAL A 117 4.64 5.18 -29.77
C VAL A 117 4.48 6.56 -30.44
N ALA A 118 5.49 7.43 -30.34
CA ALA A 118 5.53 8.67 -31.13
C ALA A 118 5.80 8.41 -32.63
N ASP A 119 6.16 7.18 -33.02
CA ASP A 119 6.59 6.86 -34.39
C ASP A 119 5.59 6.00 -35.20
N THR A 120 4.31 5.91 -34.82
CA THR A 120 3.35 5.16 -35.66
C THR A 120 1.95 5.76 -35.66
N LEU A 121 1.82 6.86 -36.40
CA LEU A 121 0.58 7.27 -37.06
C LEU A 121 0.26 6.25 -38.19
N SER A 122 -0.08 5.02 -37.85
CA SER A 122 -0.63 4.03 -38.78
C SER A 122 -1.53 3.05 -38.02
N TRP A 123 -2.79 2.96 -38.45
CA TRP A 123 -3.87 2.21 -37.82
C TRP A 123 -3.72 0.67 -37.86
N ASP A 124 -2.54 0.15 -38.20
CA ASP A 124 -2.25 -1.27 -38.39
C ASP A 124 -1.38 -1.93 -37.29
N CYS A 125 -1.05 -1.23 -36.21
CA CYS A 125 -0.17 -1.74 -35.16
C CYS A 125 -0.87 -2.21 -33.87
N LEU A 126 -2.05 -2.84 -33.99
CA LEU A 126 -2.51 -3.81 -32.98
C LEU A 126 -1.74 -5.15 -33.12
N ARG A 127 -0.44 -5.09 -33.41
CA ARG A 127 0.47 -6.22 -33.29
C ARG A 127 1.18 -6.07 -31.96
N LEU A 128 0.75 -6.90 -31.00
CA LEU A 128 1.41 -7.20 -29.75
C LEU A 128 2.91 -7.45 -30.00
N THR A 129 3.75 -6.41 -29.93
CA THR A 129 5.20 -6.56 -29.91
C THR A 129 5.57 -7.23 -28.60
N LYS A 130 5.93 -8.49 -28.76
CA LYS A 130 6.19 -9.50 -27.75
C LYS A 130 7.57 -9.27 -27.12
N GLU A 131 7.73 -8.15 -26.41
CA GLU A 131 8.77 -7.94 -25.38
C GLU A 131 8.07 -7.18 -24.23
N GLY A 132 7.10 -7.85 -23.60
CA GLY A 132 6.14 -7.31 -22.63
C GLY A 132 6.74 -7.02 -21.25
N HIS A 133 7.88 -6.33 -21.20
CA HIS A 133 8.51 -5.91 -19.95
C HIS A 133 8.25 -4.41 -19.75
N TYR A 134 7.33 -4.07 -18.85
CA TYR A 134 7.19 -2.70 -18.38
C TYR A 134 8.53 -2.20 -17.84
N GLY A 135 8.92 -0.98 -18.24
CA GLY A 135 10.17 -0.39 -17.79
C GLY A 135 10.22 -0.33 -16.27
N TYR A 136 11.37 -0.69 -15.68
CA TYR A 136 11.60 -0.60 -14.23
C TYR A 136 11.27 0.79 -13.66
N ILE A 137 11.49 1.84 -14.46
CA ILE A 137 11.15 3.23 -14.13
C ILE A 137 9.64 3.40 -13.87
N GLY A 138 8.77 2.76 -14.66
CA GLY A 138 7.32 2.82 -14.46
C GLY A 138 6.88 2.19 -13.14
N TYR A 139 7.47 1.04 -12.78
CA TYR A 139 7.22 0.39 -11.48
C TYR A 139 7.76 1.21 -10.30
N ALA A 140 8.96 1.77 -10.43
CA ALA A 140 9.54 2.60 -9.38
C ALA A 140 8.73 3.88 -9.15
N LEU A 141 8.25 4.52 -10.22
CA LEU A 141 7.36 5.68 -10.15
C LEU A 141 6.02 5.33 -9.54
N ASP A 142 5.41 4.21 -9.93
CA ASP A 142 4.15 3.76 -9.34
C ASP A 142 4.27 3.56 -7.82
N MET A 143 5.31 2.85 -7.38
CA MET A 143 5.60 2.63 -5.96
C MET A 143 5.84 3.94 -5.20
N PHE A 144 6.52 4.90 -5.81
CA PHE A 144 6.80 6.19 -5.18
C PHE A 144 5.56 7.10 -5.14
N VAL A 145 4.79 7.15 -6.22
CA VAL A 145 3.58 7.98 -6.32
C VAL A 145 2.48 7.43 -5.43
N LEU A 146 2.10 6.15 -5.57
CA LEU A 146 1.07 5.55 -4.72
C LEU A 146 1.50 5.48 -3.25
N GLY A 147 2.79 5.27 -2.96
CA GLY A 147 3.28 5.24 -1.60
C GLY A 147 3.37 6.62 -0.94
N VAL A 148 4.16 7.53 -1.52
CA VAL A 148 4.52 8.80 -0.88
C VAL A 148 3.40 9.82 -0.99
N VAL A 149 2.76 9.94 -2.16
CA VAL A 149 1.69 10.94 -2.35
C VAL A 149 0.48 10.58 -1.51
N MET A 150 0.06 9.30 -1.50
CA MET A 150 -1.06 8.86 -0.67
C MET A 150 -0.80 9.10 0.82
N ASN A 151 0.37 8.70 1.33
CA ASN A 151 0.72 8.92 2.73
C ASN A 151 0.78 10.42 3.09
N SER A 152 1.29 11.26 2.18
CA SER A 152 1.33 12.72 2.39
C SER A 152 -0.07 13.32 2.45
N VAL A 153 -0.98 12.89 1.58
CA VAL A 153 -2.39 13.31 1.59
C VAL A 153 -3.08 12.88 2.89
N VAL A 154 -2.82 11.68 3.40
CA VAL A 154 -3.36 11.19 4.67
C VAL A 154 -2.85 12.03 5.85
N ILE A 155 -1.54 12.34 5.88
CA ILE A 155 -0.96 13.21 6.93
C ILE A 155 -1.59 14.61 6.88
N TRP A 156 -1.75 15.15 5.68
CA TRP A 156 -2.38 16.44 5.47
C TRP A 156 -3.84 16.44 5.94
N ALA A 157 -4.64 15.46 5.55
CA ALA A 157 -6.03 15.34 5.97
C ALA A 157 -6.15 15.18 7.50
N THR A 158 -5.28 14.36 8.09
CA THR A 158 -5.27 14.13 9.54
C THR A 158 -4.93 15.39 10.32
N SER A 159 -3.92 16.15 9.88
CA SER A 159 -3.55 17.42 10.52
C SER A 159 -4.65 18.47 10.43
N ARG A 160 -5.41 18.49 9.33
CA ARG A 160 -6.59 19.36 9.18
C ARG A 160 -7.70 19.00 10.17
N ILE A 161 -8.01 17.71 10.33
CA ILE A 161 -9.03 17.25 11.28
C ILE A 161 -8.64 17.60 12.72
N GLN A 162 -7.38 17.36 13.09
CA GLN A 162 -6.88 17.69 14.43
C GLN A 162 -6.94 19.20 14.71
N ALA A 163 -6.61 20.03 13.71
CA ALA A 163 -6.70 21.47 13.83
C ALA A 163 -8.16 21.95 14.05
N THR A 164 -9.12 21.38 13.33
CA THR A 164 -10.55 21.71 13.53
C THR A 164 -11.07 21.20 14.87
N ALA A 165 -10.66 20.02 15.31
CA ALA A 165 -11.05 19.47 16.61
C ALA A 165 -10.50 20.32 17.78
N ALA A 166 -9.28 20.83 17.67
CA ALA A 166 -8.67 21.72 18.67
C ALA A 166 -9.36 23.10 18.76
N GLN A 167 -10.05 23.54 17.70
CA GLN A 167 -10.82 24.79 17.68
C GLN A 167 -12.24 24.64 18.23
N ALA A 168 -12.74 23.40 18.34
CA ALA A 168 -14.08 23.11 18.83
C ALA A 168 -14.13 22.80 20.34
N GLN A 169 -12.96 22.73 21.01
CA GLN A 169 -12.81 22.60 22.46
C GLN A 169 -12.52 23.95 23.10
#